data_AF-A0A2D7I479-F1
#
_entry.id   AF-A0A2D7I479-F1
#
_cell.length_a   1.000
_cell.length_b   1.000
_cell.length_c   1.000
_cell.angle_alpha   90.00
_cell.angle_beta   90.00
_cell.angle_gamma   90.00
#
_symmetry.space_group_name_H-M   'P 1'
#
loop_
_entity.id
_entity.type
_entity.pdbx_description
1 polymer ?
#
loop_
_entity_poly.entity_id
_entity_poly.type
_entity_poly.pdbx_seq_one_letter_code
_entity_poly.pdbx_strand_id
1 'polypeptide(L)' 'MSELRYQNLTVDWAPACRRLELAVFDHANPEELIGENDFEAYARVFPEGFFLCIDGEELAGQAGGIFLDFDFSSPQH' A
#
# COMPACT_ATOMS: atom_id res chain seq x y z
N MET A 1 -16.22 3.04 20.65
CA MET A 1 -15.91 2.62 19.28
C MET A 1 -15.24 3.80 18.62
N SER A 2 -13.98 3.66 18.24
CA SER A 2 -13.29 4.68 17.46
C SER A 2 -13.88 4.69 16.05
N GLU A 3 -13.95 5.87 15.44
CA GLU A 3 -14.48 6.05 14.09
C GLU A 3 -13.39 5.70 13.07
N LEU A 4 -13.70 4.82 12.11
CA LEU A 4 -12.75 4.45 11.06
C LEU A 4 -12.49 5.66 10.15
N ARG A 5 -11.21 5.99 9.96
CA ARG A 5 -10.77 7.06 9.07
C ARG A 5 -10.14 6.48 7.82
N TYR A 6 -10.52 7.06 6.68
CA TYR A 6 -9.94 6.71 5.38
C TYR A 6 -9.14 7.89 4.84
N GLN A 7 -7.95 7.61 4.31
CA GLN A 7 -7.12 8.59 3.62
C GLN A 7 -6.27 7.92 2.55
N ASN A 8 -5.74 8.72 1.63
CA ASN A 8 -4.70 8.25 0.73
C ASN A 8 -3.39 7.95 1.48
N LEU A 9 -2.57 7.09 0.88
CA LEU A 9 -1.24 6.77 1.38
C LEU A 9 -0.35 8.01 1.38
N THR A 10 0.39 8.20 2.48
CA THR A 10 1.48 9.19 2.58
C THR A 10 2.76 8.47 2.98
N VAL A 11 3.90 9.11 2.75
CA VAL A 11 5.24 8.57 3.08
C VAL A 11 5.32 8.16 4.57
N ASP A 12 4.75 8.98 5.47
CA ASP A 12 4.76 8.72 6.91
C ASP A 12 4.08 7.39 7.32
N TRP A 13 3.17 6.88 6.48
CA TRP A 13 2.48 5.60 6.73
C TRP A 13 3.22 4.38 6.16
N ALA A 14 4.27 4.56 5.35
CA ALA A 14 4.99 3.45 4.71
C ALA A 14 5.52 2.41 5.72
N PRO A 15 6.10 2.78 6.89
CA PRO A 15 6.54 1.79 7.87
C PRO A 15 5.38 0.98 8.46
N ALA A 16 4.21 1.59 8.66
CA ALA A 16 3.02 0.90 9.16
C ALA A 16 2.43 -0.04 8.11
N CYS A 17 2.40 0.38 6.85
CA CYS A 17 1.98 -0.44 5.71
C CYS A 17 2.86 -1.68 5.56
N ARG A 18 4.18 -1.53 5.69
CA ARG A 18 5.11 -2.66 5.66
C ARG A 18 4.90 -3.63 6.82
N ARG A 19 4.65 -3.12 8.03
CA ARG A 19 4.33 -3.99 9.18
C ARG A 19 3.04 -4.77 8.96
N LEU A 20 2.01 -4.13 8.42
CA LEU A 20 0.74 -4.79 8.11
C LEU A 20 0.93 -5.87 7.03
N GLU A 21 1.69 -5.57 5.97
CA GLU A 21 1.98 -6.51 4.89
C GLU A 21 2.62 -7.81 5.42
N LEU A 22 3.64 -7.69 6.27
CA LEU A 22 4.32 -8.83 6.89
C LEU A 22 3.43 -9.60 7.87
N ALA A 23 2.52 -8.91 8.55
CA ALA A 23 1.61 -9.53 9.51
C ALA A 23 0.48 -10.31 8.82
N VAL A 24 -0.02 -9.80 7.68
CA VAL A 24 -1.11 -10.42 6.92
C VAL A 24 -0.61 -11.56 6.03
N PHE A 25 0.60 -11.45 5.47
CA PHE A 25 1.20 -12.46 4.60
C PHE A 25 2.38 -13.17 5.28
N ASP A 26 2.14 -13.74 6.45
CA ASP A 26 3.16 -14.34 7.34
C ASP A 26 3.92 -15.55 6.75
N HIS A 27 3.34 -16.22 5.75
CA HIS A 27 3.95 -17.34 5.05
C HIS A 27 4.60 -16.99 3.70
N ALA A 28 4.47 -15.75 3.23
CA ALA A 28 5.09 -15.31 1.99
C ALA A 28 6.58 -15.01 2.20
N ASN A 29 7.36 -15.04 1.11
CA ASN A 29 8.74 -14.55 1.15
C ASN A 29 8.72 -13.03 1.40
N PRO A 30 9.31 -12.51 2.49
CA PRO A 30 9.31 -11.08 2.79
C PRO A 30 9.91 -10.20 1.69
N GLU A 31 10.83 -10.74 0.88
CA GLU A 31 11.47 -10.03 -0.24
C GLU A 31 10.56 -9.88 -1.46
N GLU A 32 9.49 -10.68 -1.56
CA GLU A 32 8.50 -10.60 -2.65
C GLU A 32 7.27 -9.76 -2.28
N LEU A 33 7.15 -9.40 -1.00
CA LEU A 33 6.09 -8.52 -0.49
C LEU A 33 6.46 -7.04 -0.70
N ILE A 34 5.44 -6.19 -0.78
CA ILE A 34 5.62 -4.74 -0.92
C ILE A 34 6.49 -4.20 0.22
N GLY A 35 7.62 -3.60 -0.14
CA GLY A 35 8.59 -3.02 0.78
C GLY A 35 8.20 -1.63 1.25
N GLU A 36 8.87 -1.15 2.30
CA GLU A 36 8.69 0.23 2.77
C GLU A 36 9.00 1.25 1.67
N ASN A 37 10.11 1.06 0.94
CA ASN A 37 10.50 1.91 -0.19
C ASN A 37 9.46 1.91 -1.32
N ASP A 38 8.76 0.79 -1.54
CA ASP A 38 7.71 0.70 -2.54
C ASP A 38 6.49 1.53 -2.11
N PHE A 39 6.08 1.43 -0.85
CA PHE A 39 5.02 2.29 -0.30
C PHE A 39 5.39 3.78 -0.38
N GLU A 40 6.63 4.15 -0.10
CA GLU A 40 7.09 5.53 -0.28
C GLU A 40 7.00 5.96 -1.75
N ALA A 41 7.36 5.09 -2.69
CA ALA A 41 7.26 5.36 -4.12
C ALA A 41 5.79 5.53 -4.54
N TYR A 42 4.89 4.65 -4.10
CA TYR A 42 3.46 4.74 -4.38
C TYR A 42 2.86 6.03 -3.84
N ALA A 43 3.22 6.43 -2.62
CA ALA A 43 2.78 7.69 -2.00
C ALA A 43 3.19 8.93 -2.80
N ARG A 44 4.32 8.87 -3.52
CA ARG A 44 4.85 10.00 -4.31
C ARG A 44 4.36 10.01 -5.76
N VAL A 45 4.17 8.84 -6.36
CA VAL A 45 3.89 8.70 -7.80
C VAL A 45 2.39 8.70 -8.08
N PHE A 46 1.60 7.95 -7.31
CA PHE A 46 0.16 7.83 -7.52
C PHE A 46 -0.59 7.63 -6.19
N PRO A 47 -0.62 8.66 -5.32
CA PRO A 47 -1.25 8.56 -4.00
C PRO A 47 -2.75 8.26 -4.08
N GLU A 48 -3.44 8.68 -5.15
CA GLU A 48 -4.86 8.39 -5.37
C GLU A 48 -5.13 6.90 -5.61
N GLY A 49 -4.12 6.15 -6.06
CA GLY A 49 -4.19 4.71 -6.27
C GLY A 49 -4.14 3.88 -5.00
N PHE A 50 -3.82 4.48 -3.86
CA PHE A 50 -3.61 3.75 -2.61
C PHE A 50 -4.36 4.43 -1.46
N PHE A 51 -5.14 3.66 -0.71
CA PHE A 51 -5.86 4.18 0.45
C PHE A 51 -5.72 3.28 1.69
N LEU A 52 -5.83 3.93 2.84
CA LEU A 52 -5.62 3.35 4.17
C LEU A 52 -6.93 3.40 4.94
N CYS A 53 -7.17 2.38 5.76
CA CYS A 53 -8.20 2.34 6.78
C CYS A 53 -7.51 2.42 8.15
N ILE A 54 -7.80 3.46 8.93
CA ILE A 54 -7.16 3.78 10.19
C ILE A 54 -8.19 3.68 11.31
N ASP A 55 -7.88 2.92 12.36
CA ASP A 55 -8.65 2.87 13.59
C ASP A 55 -7.87 3.59 14.71
N GLY A 56 -8.27 4.81 15.05
CA GLY A 56 -7.52 5.67 15.96
C GLY A 56 -6.16 6.07 15.39
N GLU A 57 -5.09 5.52 15.96
CA GLU A 57 -3.70 5.72 15.53
C GLU A 57 -3.12 4.50 14.80
N GLU A 58 -3.87 3.40 14.70
CA GLU A 58 -3.40 2.15 14.12
C GLU A 58 -3.91 1.96 12.69
N LEU A 59 -3.03 1.43 11.83
CA LEU A 59 -3.41 1.02 10.48
C LEU A 59 -4.16 -0.32 10.56
N ALA A 60 -5.46 -0.30 10.28
CA ALA A 60 -6.33 -1.48 10.31
C ALA A 60 -6.43 -2.18 8.95
N GLY A 61 -6.17 -1.47 7.85
CA GLY A 61 -6.23 -2.02 6.51
C GLY A 61 -5.60 -1.11 5.47
N GLN A 62 -5.23 -1.71 4.34
CA GLN A 62 -4.63 -1.01 3.21
C GLN A 62 -5.13 -1.62 1.90
N ALA A 63 -5.28 -0.79 0.86
CA ALA A 63 -5.60 -1.26 -0.48
C ALA A 63 -4.93 -0.37 -1.53
N GLY A 64 -4.31 -1.01 -2.52
CA GLY A 64 -3.58 -0.35 -3.59
C GLY A 64 -4.01 -0.84 -4.96
N GLY A 65 -4.08 0.09 -5.90
CA GLY A 65 -4.15 -0.16 -7.33
C GLY A 65 -2.80 0.15 -7.98
N ILE A 66 -2.58 -0.43 -9.16
CA ILE A 66 -1.39 -0.18 -9.97
C ILE A 66 -1.75 0.76 -11.11
N PHE A 67 -0.96 1.81 -11.30
CA PHE A 67 -1.05 2.67 -12.47
C PHE A 67 -0.17 2.08 -13.58
N LEU A 68 -0.80 1.49 -14.59
CA LEU A 68 -0.11 0.83 -15.70
C LEU A 68 -0.27 1.68 -16.97
N ASP A 69 0.86 2.02 -17.58
CA ASP A 69 0.90 2.49 -18.97
C ASP A 69 0.82 1.27 -19.90
N PHE A 70 -0.40 0.75 -20.07
CA PHE A 70 -0.63 -0.50 -20.78
C PHE A 70 -0.49 -0.32 -22.29
N ASP A 71 0.48 -1.00 -22.90
CA ASP A 71 0.67 -1.00 -24.34
C ASP A 71 -0.17 -2.11 -24.99
N PHE A 72 -1.30 -1.72 -25.59
CA PHE A 72 -2.16 -2.65 -26.33
C PHE A 72 -1.48 -3.31 -27.54
N SER A 73 -0.39 -2.73 -28.05
CA SER A 73 0.39 -3.30 -29.16
C SER A 73 1.41 -4.35 -28.71
N SER A 74 1.81 -4.33 -27.44
CA SER A 74 2.70 -5.30 -26.80
C SER A 74 2.17 -5.69 -25.41
N PRO A 75 1.13 -6.54 -25.33
CA PRO A 75 0.37 -6.78 -24.09
C PRO A 75 1.09 -7.63 -23.03
N GLN A 76 2.31 -8.08 -23.31
CA GLN A 76 3.15 -8.82 -22.35
C GLN A 76 4.05 -7.82 -21.62
N HIS A 77 3.91 -7.74 -20.30
CA HIS A 77 4.71 -6.91 -19.40
C HIS A 77 5.58 -7.78 -18.50
#